data_AF-A0A165Z657-F1
#
_entry.id   AF-A0A165Z657-F1
#
_cell.length_a   1.000
_cell.length_b   1.000
_cell.length_c   1.000
_cell.angle_alpha   90.00
_cell.angle_beta   90.00
_cell.angle_gamma   90.00
#
_symmetry.space_group_name_H-M   'P 1'
#
loop_
_entity.id
_entity.type
_entity.pdbx_description
1 polymer ?
#
loop_
_entity_poly.entity_id
_entity_poly.type
_entity_poly.pdbx_seq_one_letter_code
_entity_poly.pdbx_strand_id
1 'polypeptide(L)'
;RWCNRFLRRHPKIYFGKGSGIDPKRAQCFNQTAIDNHFRELGTVLRGWNIPWRNVYNMDEKGCQQGGGRRMQALKHFIPRKQRPHYRLRSVNLELVTIIECVSADGEFIKPGFIFSGKEHHPEWFDVDPEISIGMSQNGWIDDFLCTQWLRDSFIPQAKARNESGQPILLIYDGHGSHTTDEMRKLAVEHRIELFLLPAHTTHRTQPLDVGVFSPLQQRWQERCDEVLDETGKEIPKVDFVKEYM
;
A
#
# COMPACT_ATOMS: atom_id res chain seq x y z
N ARG A 1 19.00 -33.64 21.38
CA ARG A 1 17.83 -34.56 21.50
C ARG A 1 16.83 -34.14 22.58
N TRP A 2 17.21 -33.43 23.65
CA TRP A 2 16.29 -32.96 24.69
C TRP A 2 15.27 -31.92 24.21
N CYS A 3 15.69 -30.88 23.46
CA CYS A 3 14.79 -29.81 22.99
C CYS A 3 13.57 -30.32 22.21
N ASN A 4 13.78 -31.25 21.27
CA ASN A 4 12.68 -31.85 20.49
C ASN A 4 11.71 -32.66 21.37
N ARG A 5 12.22 -33.33 22.42
CA ARG A 5 11.38 -34.06 23.40
C ARG A 5 10.62 -33.11 24.32
N PHE A 6 11.23 -31.98 24.69
CA PHE A 6 10.59 -30.93 25.47
C PHE A 6 9.43 -30.29 24.69
N LEU A 7 9.65 -29.88 23.43
CA LEU A 7 8.60 -29.32 22.56
C LEU A 7 7.45 -30.31 22.31
N ARG A 8 7.74 -31.61 22.13
CA ARG A 8 6.69 -32.64 22.03
C ARG A 8 5.86 -32.79 23.31
N ARG A 9 6.46 -32.62 24.49
CA ARG A 9 5.75 -32.70 25.78
C ARG A 9 4.95 -31.42 26.10
N HIS A 10 5.32 -30.30 25.49
CA HIS A 10 4.70 -29.00 25.73
C HIS A 10 4.22 -28.39 24.41
N PRO A 11 3.11 -28.86 23.83
CA PRO A 11 2.63 -28.43 22.51
C PRO A 11 2.22 -26.94 22.46
N LYS A 12 2.00 -26.30 23.61
CA LYS A 12 1.78 -24.84 23.72
C LYS A 12 3.06 -24.01 23.58
N ILE A 13 4.23 -24.65 23.60
CA ILE A 13 5.53 -24.00 23.50
C ILE A 13 6.12 -24.34 22.12
N TYR A 14 6.54 -23.33 21.38
CA TYR A 14 7.25 -23.49 20.12
C TYR A 14 8.55 -22.72 20.13
N PHE A 15 9.48 -23.11 19.25
CA PHE A 15 10.71 -22.38 19.05
C PHE A 15 10.44 -21.21 18.10
N GLY A 16 10.28 -20.01 18.65
CA GLY A 16 10.05 -18.79 17.88
C GLY A 16 11.33 -17.99 17.69
N LYS A 17 11.41 -17.26 16.58
CA LYS A 17 12.37 -16.17 16.41
C LYS A 17 11.60 -14.87 16.56
N GLY A 18 12.06 -13.98 17.46
CA GLY A 18 11.50 -12.64 17.56
C GLY A 18 11.80 -11.84 16.30
N SER A 19 10.82 -11.05 15.85
CA SER A 19 11.02 -10.05 14.80
C SER A 19 11.64 -8.80 15.41
N GLY A 20 12.56 -8.17 14.69
CA GLY A 20 13.08 -6.86 15.08
C GLY A 20 11.99 -5.79 14.95
N ILE A 21 11.95 -4.86 15.90
CA ILE A 21 11.09 -3.67 15.86
C ILE A 21 11.97 -2.44 16.09
N ASP A 22 11.67 -1.37 15.36
CA ASP A 22 12.33 -0.08 15.58
C ASP A 22 11.98 0.46 16.99
N PRO A 23 12.96 0.97 17.76
CA PRO A 23 12.71 1.47 19.12
C PRO A 23 11.67 2.58 19.20
N LYS A 24 11.59 3.49 18.22
CA LYS A 24 10.57 4.56 18.22
C LYS A 24 9.19 3.96 17.99
N ARG A 25 9.06 3.00 17.06
CA ARG A 25 7.80 2.26 16.86
C ARG A 25 7.34 1.56 18.14
N ALA A 26 8.25 0.94 18.89
CA ALA A 26 7.93 0.28 20.15
C ALA A 26 7.46 1.25 21.24
N GLN A 27 8.03 2.46 21.29
CA GLN A 27 7.64 3.49 22.26
C GLN A 27 6.30 4.15 21.90
N CYS A 28 6.10 4.48 20.63
CA CYS A 28 4.88 5.14 20.14
C CYS A 28 3.68 4.18 20.13
N PHE A 29 3.90 2.88 19.93
CA PHE A 29 2.85 1.86 20.05
C PHE A 29 2.56 1.51 21.52
N ASN A 30 1.87 2.42 22.21
CA ASN A 30 1.40 2.21 23.59
C ASN A 30 -0.13 2.26 23.66
N GLN A 31 -0.69 1.59 24.66
CA GLN A 31 -2.14 1.42 24.82
C GLN A 31 -2.88 2.76 24.86
N THR A 32 -2.36 3.74 25.60
CA THR A 32 -2.99 5.07 25.74
C THR A 32 -3.11 5.79 24.40
N ALA A 33 -2.06 5.82 23.59
CA ALA A 33 -2.08 6.47 22.28
C ALA A 33 -3.07 5.80 21.33
N ILE A 34 -3.11 4.47 21.33
CA ILE A 34 -4.01 3.68 20.49
C ILE A 34 -5.48 3.84 20.94
N ASP A 35 -5.74 3.78 22.24
CA ASP A 35 -7.09 3.95 22.80
C ASP A 35 -7.63 5.35 22.53
N ASN A 36 -6.78 6.37 22.65
CA ASN A 36 -7.16 7.75 22.33
C ASN A 36 -7.52 7.87 20.84
N HIS A 37 -6.68 7.34 19.95
CA HIS A 37 -6.92 7.36 18.52
C HIS A 37 -8.26 6.72 18.14
N PHE A 38 -8.54 5.49 18.61
CA PHE A 38 -9.81 4.82 18.30
C PHE A 38 -11.02 5.48 18.97
N ARG A 39 -10.83 6.13 20.13
CA ARG A 39 -11.89 6.93 20.77
C ARG A 39 -12.24 8.16 19.93
N GLU A 40 -11.23 8.88 19.44
CA GLU A 40 -11.39 10.04 18.56
C GLU A 40 -12.03 9.65 17.23
N LEU A 41 -11.52 8.59 16.59
CA LEU A 41 -12.11 8.04 15.35
C LEU A 41 -13.58 7.67 15.56
N GLY A 42 -13.88 6.97 16.65
CA GLY A 42 -15.25 6.61 16.99
C GLY A 42 -16.15 7.84 17.25
N THR A 43 -15.58 8.92 17.78
CA THR A 43 -16.32 10.18 18.00
C THR A 43 -16.65 10.86 16.69
N VAL A 44 -15.70 10.93 15.75
CA VAL A 44 -15.93 11.48 14.41
C VAL A 44 -16.98 10.67 13.66
N LEU A 45 -16.82 9.34 13.60
CA LEU A 45 -17.74 8.44 12.91
C LEU A 45 -19.18 8.58 13.43
N ARG A 46 -19.37 8.57 14.76
CA ARG A 46 -20.71 8.69 15.37
C ARG A 46 -21.26 10.10 15.30
N GLY A 47 -20.42 11.13 15.48
CA GLY A 47 -20.85 12.52 15.51
C GLY A 47 -21.45 12.97 14.17
N TRP A 48 -20.87 12.50 13.06
CA TRP A 48 -21.34 12.81 11.71
C TRP A 48 -22.19 11.70 11.08
N ASN A 49 -22.38 10.57 11.78
CA ASN A 49 -23.06 9.38 11.26
C ASN A 49 -22.51 8.93 9.90
N ILE A 50 -21.18 8.85 9.79
CA ILE A 50 -20.48 8.53 8.54
C ILE A 50 -20.70 7.04 8.21
N PRO A 51 -21.27 6.71 7.04
CA PRO A 51 -21.41 5.31 6.63
C PRO A 51 -20.05 4.72 6.24
N TRP A 52 -19.88 3.40 6.37
CA TRP A 52 -18.61 2.73 6.04
C TRP A 52 -18.12 2.96 4.61
N ARG A 53 -19.04 3.11 3.65
CA ARG A 53 -18.73 3.50 2.27
C ARG A 53 -17.98 4.83 2.15
N ASN A 54 -18.19 5.74 3.09
CA ASN A 54 -17.56 7.05 3.13
C ASN A 54 -16.27 7.07 3.95
N VAL A 55 -15.87 5.94 4.54
CA VAL A 55 -14.63 5.82 5.31
C VAL A 55 -13.57 5.21 4.42
N TYR A 56 -12.56 5.98 4.10
CA TYR A 56 -11.45 5.59 3.23
C TYR A 56 -10.16 5.51 4.02
N ASN A 57 -9.29 4.59 3.60
CA ASN A 57 -7.93 4.48 4.07
C ASN A 57 -6.98 4.55 2.89
N MET A 58 -5.98 5.44 2.96
CA MET A 58 -4.99 5.68 1.92
C MET A 58 -3.57 5.46 2.48
N ASP A 59 -2.71 4.91 1.63
CA ASP A 59 -1.31 4.66 1.93
C ASP A 59 -0.50 4.48 0.64
N GLU A 60 0.82 4.69 0.71
CA GLU A 60 1.71 4.43 -0.41
C GLU A 60 2.44 3.10 -0.31
N LYS A 61 2.61 2.47 -1.48
CA LYS A 61 3.44 1.28 -1.62
C LYS A 61 4.44 1.42 -2.76
N GLY A 62 5.72 1.30 -2.43
CA GLY A 62 6.76 1.08 -3.42
C GLY A 62 6.68 -0.35 -3.99
N CYS A 63 6.63 -0.43 -5.32
CA CYS A 63 6.53 -1.66 -6.09
C CYS A 63 7.68 -1.76 -7.12
N GLN A 64 8.38 -2.90 -7.15
CA GLN A 64 9.54 -3.07 -8.04
C GLN A 64 9.12 -3.74 -9.34
N GLN A 65 9.48 -3.15 -10.48
CA GLN A 65 9.06 -3.62 -11.81
C GLN A 65 9.51 -5.06 -12.12
N GLY A 66 10.64 -5.51 -11.59
CA GLY A 66 11.14 -6.88 -11.76
C GLY A 66 10.71 -7.87 -10.67
N GLY A 67 9.70 -7.59 -9.85
CA GLY A 67 9.29 -8.46 -8.73
C GLY A 67 10.27 -8.50 -7.55
N GLY A 68 11.35 -7.73 -7.61
CA GLY A 68 12.33 -7.60 -6.54
C GLY A 68 13.22 -8.82 -6.32
N ARG A 69 14.08 -8.75 -5.29
CA ARG A 69 15.16 -9.73 -5.08
C ARG A 69 14.78 -10.96 -4.27
N ARG A 70 13.64 -10.91 -3.57
CA ARG A 70 13.26 -11.98 -2.63
C ARG A 70 12.76 -13.18 -3.45
N MET A 71 13.35 -14.36 -3.22
CA MET A 71 12.82 -15.59 -3.80
C MET A 71 11.40 -15.80 -3.32
N GLN A 72 10.46 -15.89 -4.27
CA GLN A 72 9.19 -16.52 -3.99
C GLN A 72 9.43 -17.93 -3.47
N ALA A 73 8.55 -18.38 -2.58
CA ALA A 73 8.59 -19.71 -1.99
C ALA A 73 8.10 -20.81 -2.95
N LEU A 74 8.00 -20.53 -4.25
CA LEU A 74 7.56 -21.49 -5.25
C LEU A 74 8.57 -22.64 -5.32
N LYS A 75 8.09 -23.84 -5.05
CA LYS A 75 8.91 -25.05 -5.05
C LYS A 75 8.55 -25.88 -6.27
N HIS A 76 9.56 -26.19 -7.06
CA HIS A 76 9.42 -27.12 -8.18
C HIS A 76 9.71 -28.55 -7.70
N PHE A 77 9.05 -29.53 -8.32
CA PHE A 77 9.43 -30.92 -8.14
C PHE A 77 10.76 -31.16 -8.83
N ILE A 78 11.79 -31.43 -8.02
CA ILE A 78 13.15 -31.71 -8.51
C ILE A 78 13.50 -33.16 -8.13
N PRO A 79 13.98 -33.98 -9.07
CA PRO A 79 14.45 -35.32 -8.76
C PRO A 79 15.48 -35.31 -7.64
N ARG A 80 15.38 -36.24 -6.67
CA ARG A 80 16.18 -36.27 -5.42
C ARG A 80 17.70 -36.26 -5.61
N LYS A 81 18.20 -36.59 -6.79
CA LYS A 81 19.63 -36.65 -7.14
C LYS A 81 20.08 -35.51 -8.07
N GLN A 82 19.19 -34.63 -8.48
CA GLN A 82 19.52 -33.47 -9.31
C GLN A 82 19.57 -32.21 -8.47
N ARG A 83 20.47 -31.29 -8.85
CA ARG A 83 20.51 -29.96 -8.27
C ARG A 83 19.44 -29.09 -8.93
N PRO A 84 18.84 -28.13 -8.21
CA PRO A 84 17.98 -27.13 -8.83
C PRO A 84 18.74 -26.41 -9.95
N HIS A 85 18.10 -26.24 -11.12
CA HIS A 85 18.63 -25.41 -12.19
C HIS A 85 18.41 -23.92 -11.89
N TYR A 86 19.17 -23.06 -12.58
CA TYR A 86 18.99 -21.61 -12.49
C TYR A 86 17.63 -21.19 -13.04
N ARG A 87 16.99 -20.23 -12.38
CA ARG A 87 15.78 -19.56 -12.86
C ARG A 87 16.16 -18.19 -13.41
N LEU A 88 15.56 -17.81 -14.54
CA LEU A 88 15.65 -16.44 -15.05
C LEU A 88 15.10 -15.46 -14.01
N ARG A 89 15.68 -14.26 -13.97
CA ARG A 89 15.18 -13.15 -13.15
C ARG A 89 15.35 -11.85 -13.87
N SER A 90 14.38 -10.97 -13.69
CA SER A 90 14.60 -9.56 -13.98
C SER A 90 15.64 -9.00 -13.03
N VAL A 91 16.53 -8.17 -13.58
CA VAL A 91 17.49 -7.37 -12.82
C VAL A 91 16.96 -5.97 -12.52
N ASN A 92 15.77 -5.64 -13.03
CA ASN A 92 15.17 -4.33 -12.92
C ASN A 92 14.55 -4.13 -11.53
N LEU A 93 15.07 -3.14 -10.84
CA LEU A 93 14.67 -2.76 -9.48
C LEU A 93 14.10 -1.34 -9.46
N GLU A 94 13.74 -0.80 -10.63
CA GLU A 94 13.04 0.47 -10.74
C GLU A 94 11.78 0.39 -9.87
N LEU A 95 11.63 1.41 -9.02
CA LEU A 95 10.57 1.51 -8.04
C LEU A 95 9.50 2.43 -8.60
N VAL A 96 8.29 1.92 -8.69
CA VAL A 96 7.08 2.72 -8.91
C VAL A 96 6.39 2.87 -7.57
N THR A 97 6.10 4.11 -7.17
CA THR A 97 5.32 4.37 -5.97
C THR A 97 3.85 4.36 -6.35
N ILE A 98 3.06 3.55 -5.65
CA ILE A 98 1.64 3.36 -5.91
C ILE A 98 0.86 3.94 -4.74
N ILE A 99 -0.08 4.85 -5.03
CA ILE A 99 -1.03 5.38 -4.05
C ILE A 99 -2.26 4.50 -4.11
N GLU A 100 -2.54 3.81 -3.02
CA GLU A 100 -3.71 2.94 -2.90
C GLU A 100 -4.70 3.56 -1.92
N CYS A 101 -5.99 3.43 -2.22
CA CYS A 101 -7.04 3.94 -1.34
C CYS A 101 -8.26 3.03 -1.40
N VAL A 102 -8.69 2.54 -0.24
CA VAL A 102 -9.78 1.58 -0.10
C VAL A 102 -10.82 2.10 0.88
N SER A 103 -12.10 1.84 0.62
CA SER A 103 -13.17 2.15 1.57
C SER A 103 -13.45 0.99 2.52
N ALA A 104 -14.02 1.29 3.68
CA ALA A 104 -14.36 0.30 4.69
C ALA A 104 -15.48 -0.67 4.27
N ASP A 105 -16.19 -0.40 3.18
CA ASP A 105 -17.14 -1.34 2.54
C ASP A 105 -16.49 -2.27 1.51
N GLY A 106 -15.16 -2.21 1.32
CA GLY A 106 -14.38 -3.15 0.51
C GLY A 106 -14.17 -2.75 -0.94
N GLU A 107 -14.62 -1.57 -1.34
CA GLU A 107 -14.33 -0.99 -2.66
C GLU A 107 -13.01 -0.21 -2.64
N PHE A 108 -12.51 0.16 -3.81
CA PHE A 108 -11.26 0.90 -3.97
C PHE A 108 -11.43 2.11 -4.88
N ILE A 109 -10.58 3.11 -4.66
CA ILE A 109 -10.34 4.22 -5.58
C ILE A 109 -9.25 3.76 -6.53
N LYS A 110 -9.39 4.07 -7.83
CA LYS A 110 -8.34 3.74 -8.80
C LYS A 110 -6.98 4.28 -8.34
N PRO A 111 -5.93 3.45 -8.39
CA PRO A 111 -4.65 3.80 -7.80
C PRO A 111 -3.98 4.96 -8.53
N GLY A 112 -3.09 5.65 -7.82
CA GLY A 112 -2.14 6.60 -8.40
C GLY A 112 -0.79 5.94 -8.64
N PHE A 113 -0.12 6.24 -9.74
CA PHE A 113 1.22 5.73 -10.05
C PHE A 113 2.21 6.87 -10.18
N ILE A 114 3.30 6.80 -9.44
CA ILE A 114 4.40 7.76 -9.49
C ILE A 114 5.65 7.04 -9.98
N PHE A 115 6.06 7.37 -11.19
CA PHE A 115 7.27 6.85 -11.80
C PHE A 115 8.48 7.74 -11.51
N SER A 116 9.66 7.14 -11.38
CA SER A 116 10.91 7.91 -11.41
C SER A 116 11.16 8.48 -12.82
N GLY A 117 11.41 9.79 -12.92
CA GLY A 117 11.66 10.45 -14.20
C GLY A 117 11.70 11.98 -14.11
N LYS A 118 12.24 12.62 -15.16
CA LYS A 118 12.25 14.09 -15.32
C LYS A 118 11.19 14.61 -16.29
N GLU A 119 10.82 13.81 -17.28
CA GLU A 119 9.89 14.21 -18.35
C GLU A 119 8.66 13.33 -18.31
N HIS A 120 7.50 13.96 -18.09
CA HIS A 120 6.20 13.30 -18.11
C HIS A 120 5.69 13.21 -19.54
N HIS A 121 5.60 11.98 -20.07
CA HIS A 121 5.00 11.67 -21.36
C HIS A 121 3.70 10.91 -21.14
N PRO A 122 2.57 11.60 -20.89
CA PRO A 122 1.29 10.94 -20.65
C PRO A 122 0.88 10.04 -21.81
N GLU A 123 1.29 10.37 -23.04
CA GLU A 123 1.06 9.57 -24.25
C GLU A 123 1.69 8.17 -24.21
N TRP A 124 2.59 7.87 -23.27
CA TRP A 124 3.17 6.54 -23.10
C TRP A 124 2.26 5.58 -22.33
N PHE A 125 1.21 6.09 -21.69
CA PHE A 125 0.32 5.31 -20.86
C PHE A 125 -1.10 5.38 -21.43
N ASP A 126 -1.54 4.31 -22.09
CA ASP A 126 -2.93 4.10 -22.50
C ASP A 126 -3.68 3.45 -21.32
N VAL A 127 -4.14 4.28 -20.39
CA VAL A 127 -4.77 3.85 -19.14
C VAL A 127 -6.11 4.54 -18.92
N ASP A 128 -6.90 4.00 -17.98
CA ASP A 128 -8.15 4.61 -17.58
C ASP A 128 -7.94 6.07 -17.11
N PRO A 129 -8.74 7.05 -17.60
CA PRO A 129 -8.56 8.47 -17.26
C PRO A 129 -8.67 8.81 -15.77
N GLU A 130 -9.30 7.94 -14.96
CA GLU A 130 -9.43 8.14 -13.52
C GLU A 130 -8.17 7.65 -12.74
N ILE A 131 -7.28 6.90 -13.40
CA ILE A 131 -5.96 6.53 -12.86
C ILE A 131 -5.06 7.75 -12.90
N SER A 132 -4.53 8.13 -11.74
CA SER A 132 -3.58 9.24 -11.65
C SER A 132 -2.18 8.77 -12.02
N ILE A 133 -1.53 9.44 -12.97
CA ILE A 133 -0.12 9.20 -13.30
C ILE A 133 0.68 10.46 -12.99
N GLY A 134 1.75 10.28 -12.23
CA GLY A 134 2.71 11.31 -11.88
C GLY A 134 4.15 10.84 -12.14
N MET A 135 5.05 11.82 -12.19
CA MET A 135 6.49 11.55 -12.21
C MET A 135 7.19 12.42 -11.18
N SER A 136 8.19 11.84 -10.53
CA SER A 136 9.09 12.60 -9.66
C SER A 136 10.54 12.18 -9.91
N GLN A 137 11.48 13.10 -9.67
CA GLN A 137 12.90 12.84 -9.96
C GLN A 137 13.45 11.60 -9.24
N ASN A 138 12.92 11.32 -8.05
CA ASN A 138 13.38 10.23 -7.20
C ASN A 138 12.33 9.10 -7.04
N GLY A 139 11.18 9.18 -7.72
CA GLY A 139 10.06 8.24 -7.57
C GLY A 139 9.30 8.33 -6.24
N TRP A 140 9.63 9.31 -5.38
CA TRP A 140 8.89 9.59 -4.15
C TRP A 140 7.76 10.57 -4.40
N ILE A 141 6.68 10.43 -3.64
CA ILE A 141 5.60 11.41 -3.63
C ILE A 141 6.13 12.70 -2.99
N ASP A 142 5.85 13.82 -3.63
CA ASP A 142 5.94 15.12 -2.99
C ASP A 142 4.54 15.61 -2.64
N ASP A 143 4.49 16.65 -1.81
CA ASP A 143 3.28 17.33 -1.37
C ASP A 143 2.35 17.73 -2.53
N PHE A 144 2.94 18.08 -3.68
CA PHE A 144 2.20 18.49 -4.88
C PHE A 144 1.49 17.28 -5.52
N LEU A 145 2.19 16.17 -5.70
CA LEU A 145 1.64 14.93 -6.23
C LEU A 145 0.54 14.35 -5.32
N CYS A 146 0.71 14.42 -4.00
CA CYS A 146 -0.35 14.02 -3.06
C CYS A 146 -1.60 14.91 -3.18
N THR A 147 -1.41 16.22 -3.32
CA THR A 147 -2.52 17.17 -3.49
C THR A 147 -3.22 16.99 -4.83
N GLN A 148 -2.46 16.74 -5.90
CA GLN A 148 -2.98 16.45 -7.23
C GLN A 148 -3.80 15.16 -7.24
N TRP A 149 -3.28 14.07 -6.65
CA TRP A 149 -4.02 12.82 -6.50
C TRP A 149 -5.34 13.03 -5.73
N LEU A 150 -5.30 13.80 -4.64
CA LEU A 150 -6.49 14.10 -3.85
C LEU A 150 -7.56 14.81 -4.73
N ARG A 151 -7.15 15.84 -5.47
CA ARG A 151 -8.01 16.67 -6.32
C ARG A 151 -8.58 15.91 -7.51
N ASP A 152 -7.72 15.25 -8.26
CA ASP A 152 -8.05 14.78 -9.61
C ASP A 152 -8.54 13.34 -9.60
N SER A 153 -8.19 12.54 -8.58
CA SER A 153 -8.54 11.13 -8.50
C SER A 153 -9.47 10.83 -7.32
N PHE A 154 -9.03 11.11 -6.09
CA PHE A 154 -9.81 10.73 -4.89
C PHE A 154 -11.16 11.44 -4.80
N ILE A 155 -11.18 12.77 -4.86
CA ILE A 155 -12.40 13.56 -4.66
C ILE A 155 -13.50 13.19 -5.66
N PRO A 156 -13.27 13.15 -6.99
CA PRO A 156 -14.30 12.79 -7.96
C PRO A 156 -14.87 11.40 -7.70
N GLN A 157 -14.00 10.40 -7.51
CA GLN A 157 -14.42 9.00 -7.32
C GLN A 157 -15.16 8.79 -5.98
N ALA A 158 -14.62 9.34 -4.88
CA ALA A 158 -15.25 9.20 -3.57
C ALA A 158 -16.60 9.94 -3.50
N LYS A 159 -16.74 11.09 -4.16
CA LYS A 159 -18.01 11.82 -4.25
C LYS A 159 -19.04 11.11 -5.12
N ALA A 160 -18.62 10.54 -6.26
CA ALA A 160 -19.52 9.77 -7.12
C ALA A 160 -20.16 8.59 -6.36
N ARG A 161 -19.44 8.02 -5.40
CA ARG A 161 -19.92 6.93 -4.52
C ARG A 161 -20.71 7.41 -3.30
N ASN A 162 -20.64 8.70 -2.94
CA ASN A 162 -21.26 9.23 -1.73
C ASN A 162 -22.76 9.51 -1.94
N GLU A 163 -23.57 8.47 -1.82
CA GLU A 163 -25.04 8.57 -1.91
C GLU A 163 -25.67 9.23 -0.67
N SER A 164 -24.98 9.17 0.48
CA SER A 164 -25.53 9.59 1.77
C SER A 164 -25.54 11.11 2.00
N GLY A 165 -24.72 11.85 1.26
CA GLY A 165 -24.46 13.28 1.50
C GLY A 165 -23.74 13.60 2.83
N GLN A 166 -23.36 12.56 3.60
CA GLN A 166 -22.55 12.69 4.81
C GLN A 166 -21.10 13.01 4.46
N PRO A 167 -20.31 13.56 5.39
CA PRO A 167 -18.88 13.75 5.18
C PRO A 167 -18.17 12.47 4.75
N ILE A 168 -17.09 12.64 3.99
CA ILE A 168 -16.15 11.56 3.65
C ILE A 168 -15.02 11.61 4.67
N LEU A 169 -14.61 10.49 5.21
CA LEU A 169 -13.48 10.38 6.14
C LEU A 169 -12.30 9.76 5.39
N LEU A 170 -11.16 10.45 5.33
CA LEU A 170 -9.92 9.94 4.75
C LEU A 170 -8.91 9.70 5.87
N ILE A 171 -8.62 8.43 6.14
CA ILE A 171 -7.62 7.98 7.12
C ILE A 171 -6.30 7.72 6.40
N TYR A 172 -5.22 8.36 6.85
CA TYR A 172 -3.92 8.23 6.17
C TYR A 172 -2.74 8.40 7.12
N ASP A 173 -1.58 7.99 6.61
CA ASP A 173 -0.27 8.15 7.22
C ASP A 173 0.17 9.63 7.16
N GLY A 174 0.45 10.24 8.32
CA GLY A 174 0.85 11.65 8.42
C GLY A 174 2.32 11.96 8.14
N HIS A 175 3.07 11.07 7.47
CA HIS A 175 4.51 11.22 7.34
C HIS A 175 4.89 12.39 6.43
N GLY A 176 5.17 13.56 7.02
CA GLY A 176 6.02 14.64 6.48
C GLY A 176 5.54 15.39 5.22
N SER A 177 4.89 14.72 4.27
CA SER A 177 4.49 15.21 2.94
C SER A 177 2.98 15.33 2.73
N HIS A 178 2.17 14.81 3.65
CA HIS A 178 0.71 14.66 3.47
C HIS A 178 -0.11 15.70 4.22
N THR A 179 0.47 16.86 4.52
CA THR A 179 -0.21 17.84 5.38
C THR A 179 0.00 19.28 4.92
N THR A 180 -0.14 19.54 3.62
CA THR A 180 -0.12 20.91 3.10
C THR A 180 -1.39 21.67 3.45
N ASP A 181 -1.28 22.99 3.55
CA ASP A 181 -2.44 23.88 3.69
C ASP A 181 -3.40 23.76 2.51
N GLU A 182 -2.88 23.44 1.31
CA GLU A 182 -3.68 23.24 0.11
C GLU A 182 -4.55 21.99 0.22
N MET A 183 -3.98 20.86 0.65
CA MET A 183 -4.71 19.63 0.89
C MET A 183 -5.84 19.84 1.92
N ARG A 184 -5.54 20.56 3.01
CA ARG A 184 -6.55 20.90 4.05
C ARG A 184 -7.67 21.77 3.50
N LYS A 185 -7.35 22.82 2.73
CA LYS A 185 -8.36 23.70 2.11
C LYS A 185 -9.27 22.90 1.19
N LEU A 186 -8.69 22.05 0.36
CA LEU A 186 -9.42 21.21 -0.58
C LEU A 186 -10.32 20.20 0.14
N ALA A 187 -9.82 19.60 1.23
CA ALA A 187 -10.62 18.70 2.05
C ALA A 187 -11.84 19.41 2.68
N VAL A 188 -11.63 20.60 3.24
CA VAL A 188 -12.73 21.42 3.81
C VAL A 188 -13.76 21.79 2.75
N GLU A 189 -13.32 22.27 1.59
CA GLU A 189 -14.19 22.65 0.46
C GLU A 189 -15.09 21.48 0.00
N HIS A 190 -14.61 20.25 0.15
CA HIS A 190 -15.29 19.06 -0.32
C HIS A 190 -15.90 18.21 0.80
N ARG A 191 -15.97 18.73 2.03
CA ARG A 191 -16.52 18.05 3.21
C ARG A 191 -15.84 16.69 3.47
N ILE A 192 -14.52 16.68 3.32
CA ILE A 192 -13.65 15.56 3.66
C ILE A 192 -13.01 15.84 5.03
N GLU A 193 -13.23 14.91 5.96
CA GLU A 193 -12.55 14.88 7.24
C GLU A 193 -11.22 14.13 7.08
N LEU A 194 -10.11 14.83 7.30
CA LEU A 194 -8.77 14.25 7.27
C LEU A 194 -8.44 13.69 8.65
N PHE A 195 -8.10 12.40 8.73
CA PHE A 195 -7.83 11.72 9.99
C PHE A 195 -6.47 11.03 9.98
N LEU A 196 -5.55 11.54 10.79
CA LEU A 196 -4.17 11.08 10.83
C LEU A 196 -4.02 9.84 11.72
N LEU A 197 -3.27 8.86 11.22
CA LEU A 197 -2.82 7.73 12.03
C LEU A 197 -1.81 8.20 13.09
N PRO A 198 -1.73 7.54 14.25
CA PRO A 198 -0.76 7.90 15.28
C PRO A 198 0.66 7.71 14.75
N ALA A 199 1.51 8.71 14.94
CA ALA A 199 2.87 8.70 14.41
C ALA A 199 3.63 7.43 14.83
N HIS A 200 4.40 6.87 13.88
CA HIS A 200 5.21 5.67 14.07
C HIS A 200 4.42 4.41 14.50
N THR A 201 3.10 4.35 14.27
CA THR A 201 2.28 3.16 14.56
C THR A 201 1.79 2.41 13.32
N THR A 202 2.12 2.89 12.10
CA THR A 202 1.66 2.38 10.79
C THR A 202 1.67 0.83 10.71
N HIS A 203 2.76 0.18 11.13
CA HIS A 203 2.91 -1.28 11.21
C HIS A 203 1.83 -2.06 12.00
N ARG A 204 0.91 -1.38 12.70
CA ARG A 204 -0.20 -1.94 13.46
C ARG A 204 -1.54 -1.27 13.16
N THR A 205 -1.52 0.02 12.85
CA THR A 205 -2.72 0.85 12.74
C THR A 205 -3.12 1.16 11.31
N GLN A 206 -2.22 1.02 10.33
CA GLN A 206 -2.48 1.28 8.92
C GLN A 206 -3.08 0.01 8.27
N PRO A 207 -4.39 0.01 7.94
CA PRO A 207 -5.08 -1.16 7.39
C PRO A 207 -4.43 -1.69 6.10
N LEU A 208 -4.02 -0.81 5.19
CA LEU A 208 -3.37 -1.20 3.93
C LEU A 208 -2.06 -1.96 4.18
N ASP A 209 -1.19 -1.45 5.04
CA ASP A 209 0.07 -2.10 5.45
C ASP A 209 -0.16 -3.47 6.12
N VAL A 210 -1.15 -3.57 7.00
CA VAL A 210 -1.40 -4.77 7.81
C VAL A 210 -2.12 -5.86 7.01
N GLY A 211 -3.04 -5.49 6.12
CA GLY A 211 -3.98 -6.43 5.49
C GLY A 211 -3.84 -6.58 3.98
N VAL A 212 -3.46 -5.53 3.25
CA VAL A 212 -3.65 -5.45 1.79
C VAL A 212 -2.32 -5.54 1.03
N PHE A 213 -1.31 -4.79 1.47
CA PHE A 213 -0.05 -4.65 0.75
C PHE A 213 0.78 -5.92 0.69
N SER A 214 0.71 -6.79 1.70
CA SER A 214 1.45 -8.05 1.66
C SER A 214 0.88 -9.02 0.60
N PRO A 215 -0.42 -9.32 0.55
CA PRO A 215 -1.01 -10.11 -0.54
C PRO A 215 -0.80 -9.47 -1.92
N LEU A 216 -1.01 -8.16 -2.04
CA LEU A 216 -0.80 -7.41 -3.28
C LEU A 216 0.63 -7.55 -3.80
N GLN A 217 1.62 -7.30 -2.92
CA GLN A 217 3.03 -7.44 -3.28
C GLN A 217 3.37 -8.86 -3.71
N GLN A 218 2.79 -9.88 -3.06
CA GLN A 218 3.00 -11.26 -3.47
C GLN A 218 2.46 -11.51 -4.89
N ARG A 219 1.23 -11.09 -5.18
CA ARG A 219 0.62 -11.26 -6.51
C ARG A 219 1.37 -10.50 -7.61
N TRP A 220 1.83 -9.29 -7.32
CA TRP A 220 2.66 -8.54 -8.26
C TRP A 220 3.95 -9.30 -8.60
N GLN A 221 4.62 -9.88 -7.60
CA GLN A 221 5.82 -10.69 -7.85
C GLN A 221 5.50 -11.90 -8.71
N GLU A 222 4.40 -12.59 -8.44
CA GLU A 222 3.92 -13.74 -9.23
C GLU A 222 3.71 -13.32 -10.69
N ARG A 223 3.07 -12.17 -10.92
CA ARG A 223 2.85 -11.65 -12.27
C ARG A 223 4.14 -11.32 -13.02
N CYS A 224 5.11 -10.65 -12.37
CA CYS A 224 6.42 -10.37 -12.98
C CYS A 224 7.13 -11.66 -13.41
N ASP A 225 7.06 -12.69 -12.56
CA ASP A 225 7.67 -13.99 -12.79
C ASP A 225 7.00 -14.72 -13.97
N GLU A 226 5.66 -14.68 -14.07
CA GLU A 226 4.90 -15.26 -15.19
C GLU A 226 5.29 -14.63 -16.53
N VAL A 227 5.30 -13.29 -16.61
CA VAL A 227 5.65 -12.58 -17.85
C VAL A 227 7.09 -12.91 -18.27
N LEU A 228 8.01 -13.01 -17.31
CA LEU A 228 9.39 -13.37 -17.58
C LEU A 228 9.53 -14.81 -18.06
N ASP A 229 8.83 -15.75 -17.44
CA ASP A 229 8.87 -17.16 -17.81
C ASP A 229 8.23 -17.39 -19.20
N GLU A 230 7.20 -16.64 -19.56
CA GLU A 230 6.52 -16.73 -20.86
C GLU A 230 7.28 -16.05 -22.01
N THR A 231 7.80 -14.84 -21.77
CA THR A 231 8.33 -13.99 -22.84
C THR A 231 9.86 -13.95 -22.88
N GLY A 232 10.53 -14.39 -21.81
CA GLY A 232 11.95 -14.19 -21.60
C GLY A 232 12.36 -12.72 -21.36
N LYS A 233 11.38 -11.82 -21.20
CA LYS A 233 11.57 -10.38 -21.01
C LYS A 233 10.83 -9.90 -19.77
N GLU A 234 11.32 -8.82 -19.19
CA GLU A 234 10.63 -8.14 -18.09
C GLU A 234 9.48 -7.28 -18.60
N ILE A 235 8.52 -6.99 -17.71
CA ILE A 235 7.43 -6.05 -17.98
C ILE A 235 8.06 -4.70 -18.30
N PRO A 236 7.82 -4.10 -19.47
CA PRO A 236 8.32 -2.77 -19.78
C PRO A 236 7.54 -1.71 -19.00
N LYS A 237 8.17 -0.55 -18.77
CA LYS A 237 7.60 0.53 -17.94
C LYS A 237 6.22 0.98 -18.42
N VAL A 238 6.03 1.02 -19.74
CA VAL A 238 4.75 1.41 -20.39
C VAL A 238 3.60 0.45 -20.07
N ASP A 239 3.91 -0.81 -19.82
CA ASP A 239 2.91 -1.84 -19.49
C ASP A 239 2.72 -1.98 -17.96
N PHE A 240 3.50 -1.28 -17.13
CA PHE A 240 3.45 -1.43 -15.67
C PHE A 240 2.04 -1.23 -15.12
N VAL A 241 1.39 -0.12 -15.50
CA VAL A 241 0.03 0.19 -15.01
C VAL A 241 -0.95 -0.88 -15.45
N LYS A 242 -0.87 -1.30 -16.71
CA LYS A 242 -1.76 -2.32 -17.29
C LYS A 242 -1.59 -3.68 -16.64
N GLU A 243 -0.37 -4.08 -16.32
CA GLU A 243 -0.08 -5.36 -15.67
C GLU A 243 -0.40 -5.34 -14.16
N TYR A 244 -0.44 -4.15 -13.57
CA TYR A 244 -0.76 -3.97 -12.15
C TYR A 244 -2.26 -4.05 -11.88
N MET A 245 -3.06 -3.45 -12.77
CA MET A 245 -4.52 -3.43 -12.70
C MET A 245 -5.15 -4.80 -13.03
#